data_AF-A0A2E1AQR7-F1
#
_entry.id   AF-A0A2E1AQR7-F1
#
_cell.length_a   1.000
_cell.length_b   1.000
_cell.length_c   1.000
_cell.angle_alpha   90.00
_cell.angle_beta   90.00
_cell.angle_gamma   90.00
#
_symmetry.space_group_name_H-M   'P 1'
#
loop_
_entity.id
_entity.type
_entity.pdbx_description
1 polymer ?
#
loop_
_entity_poly.entity_id
_entity_poly.type
_entity_poly.pdbx_seq_one_letter_code
_entity_poly.pdbx_strand_id
1 'polypeptide(L)'
;MKSITLIFLISAGVISAQHTLQLPEGATSPKANLEDVAWIEGHWIGEAFGGTAEEIWSAPMGNSMMFVFRMVNDGKVSFYESGHIQQLDDSIILQLKHFDGNLKGWEEKDETVDFKLVKLEPNKVYFEGLTMERINDDQMNVHVLIEEGGNTEEILFAYKRAK
;
A
#
# COMPACT_ATOMS: atom_id res chain seq x y z
N MET A 1 56.09 -19.36 11.40
CA MET A 1 55.00 -19.34 10.40
C MET A 1 54.32 -17.99 10.51
N LYS A 2 54.37 -17.15 9.46
CA LYS A 2 53.84 -15.78 9.49
C LYS A 2 52.32 -15.85 9.29
N SER A 3 51.55 -15.44 10.30
CA SER A 3 50.09 -15.36 10.19
C SER A 3 49.71 -14.23 9.25
N ILE A 4 48.95 -14.57 8.20
CA ILE A 4 48.31 -13.61 7.29
C ILE A 4 46.96 -13.27 7.91
N THR A 5 46.79 -12.03 8.37
CA THR A 5 45.48 -11.53 8.81
C THR A 5 44.71 -11.06 7.57
N LEU A 6 43.63 -11.77 7.24
CA LEU A 6 42.70 -11.42 6.17
C LEU A 6 41.70 -10.37 6.70
N ILE A 7 41.80 -9.13 6.23
CA ILE A 7 40.83 -8.07 6.55
C ILE A 7 39.68 -8.18 5.54
N PHE A 8 38.52 -8.66 5.99
CA PHE A 8 37.28 -8.52 5.25
C PHE A 8 36.77 -7.08 5.40
N LEU A 9 36.93 -6.27 4.34
CA LEU A 9 36.16 -5.04 4.18
C LEU A 9 34.71 -5.45 3.88
N ILE A 10 33.86 -5.42 4.90
CA ILE A 10 32.41 -5.48 4.73
C ILE A 10 32.00 -4.08 4.26
N SER A 11 31.80 -3.92 2.96
CA SER A 11 31.09 -2.77 2.41
C SER A 11 29.67 -2.80 2.99
N ALA A 12 29.40 -1.95 3.98
CA ALA A 12 28.05 -1.69 4.43
C ALA A 12 27.32 -0.93 3.32
N GLY A 13 26.87 -1.65 2.30
CA GLY A 13 25.82 -1.17 1.43
C GLY A 13 24.60 -0.88 2.30
N VAL A 14 23.96 0.26 2.06
CA VAL A 14 22.67 0.57 2.70
C VAL A 14 21.69 -0.48 2.19
N ILE A 15 21.47 -1.53 2.98
CA ILE A 15 20.37 -2.47 2.73
C ILE A 15 19.13 -1.68 3.11
N SER A 16 18.45 -1.08 2.12
CA SER A 16 17.08 -0.66 2.33
C SER A 16 16.27 -1.93 2.55
N ALA A 17 15.63 -2.06 3.71
CA ALA A 17 14.69 -3.14 3.93
C ALA A 17 13.51 -2.91 2.98
N GLN A 18 13.20 -3.88 2.12
CA GLN A 18 12.01 -3.83 1.29
C GLN A 18 10.80 -4.07 2.19
N HIS A 19 9.83 -3.15 2.23
CA HIS A 19 8.63 -3.30 3.06
C HIS A 19 7.47 -3.93 2.28
N THR A 20 7.51 -3.86 0.95
CA THR A 20 6.54 -4.49 0.05
C THR A 20 6.94 -5.92 -0.35
N LEU A 21 5.95 -6.77 -0.66
CA LEU A 21 6.17 -8.14 -1.11
C LEU A 21 5.48 -8.37 -2.45
N GLN A 22 5.96 -9.37 -3.19
CA GLN A 22 5.33 -9.86 -4.42
C GLN A 22 4.86 -11.30 -4.19
N LEU A 23 3.75 -11.68 -4.83
CA LEU A 23 3.31 -13.07 -4.78
C LEU A 23 4.28 -13.91 -5.64
N PRO A 24 4.77 -15.06 -5.13
CA PRO A 24 5.60 -15.93 -5.96
C PRO A 24 4.85 -16.37 -7.23
N GLU A 25 5.59 -16.52 -8.33
CA GLU A 25 5.00 -16.95 -9.61
C GLU A 25 4.22 -18.27 -9.44
N GLY A 26 2.96 -18.27 -9.87
CA GLY A 26 2.06 -19.43 -9.76
C GLY A 26 1.46 -19.70 -8.38
N ALA A 27 1.80 -18.91 -7.35
CA ALA A 27 1.15 -18.99 -6.05
C ALA A 27 -0.25 -18.35 -6.08
N THR A 28 -1.06 -18.69 -5.09
CA THR A 28 -2.41 -18.13 -4.88
C THR A 28 -2.44 -17.35 -3.57
N SER A 29 -3.32 -16.36 -3.48
CA SER A 29 -3.50 -15.58 -2.25
C SER A 29 -3.91 -16.49 -1.09
N PRO A 30 -3.37 -16.26 0.12
CA PRO A 30 -3.75 -17.05 1.29
C PRO A 30 -5.19 -16.76 1.72
N LYS A 31 -5.76 -17.63 2.56
CA LYS A 31 -7.09 -17.41 3.11
C LYS A 31 -7.13 -16.15 3.98
N ALA A 32 -8.17 -15.35 3.82
CA ALA A 32 -8.37 -14.09 4.51
C ALA A 32 -9.84 -13.65 4.45
N ASN A 33 -10.22 -12.80 5.39
CA ASN A 33 -11.53 -12.15 5.43
C ASN A 33 -11.39 -10.67 5.78
N LEU A 34 -12.43 -9.88 5.51
CA LEU A 34 -12.41 -8.43 5.75
C LEU A 34 -12.16 -8.06 7.23
N GLU A 35 -12.56 -8.90 8.18
CA GLU A 35 -12.34 -8.63 9.60
C GLU A 35 -10.84 -8.65 9.97
N ASP A 36 -10.01 -9.40 9.23
CA ASP A 36 -8.55 -9.42 9.41
C ASP A 36 -7.91 -8.05 9.14
N VAL A 37 -8.60 -7.20 8.36
CA VAL A 37 -8.13 -5.88 7.93
C VAL A 37 -9.06 -4.73 8.34
N ALA A 38 -10.08 -5.00 9.16
CA ALA A 38 -11.06 -4.00 9.61
C ALA A 38 -10.42 -2.82 10.37
N TRP A 39 -9.23 -3.01 10.94
CA TRP A 39 -8.47 -1.96 11.62
C TRP A 39 -8.04 -0.80 10.71
N ILE A 40 -8.11 -0.96 9.38
CA ILE A 40 -7.84 0.08 8.38
C ILE A 40 -8.95 1.15 8.38
N GLU A 41 -10.15 0.82 8.83
CA GLU A 41 -11.29 1.75 8.91
C GLU A 41 -10.89 3.10 9.53
N GLY A 42 -11.27 4.18 8.85
CA GLY A 42 -11.06 5.52 9.36
C GLY A 42 -10.80 6.56 8.29
N HIS A 43 -10.54 7.77 8.78
CA HIS A 43 -10.10 8.90 7.99
C HIS A 43 -8.64 9.19 8.33
N TRP A 44 -7.78 9.18 7.33
CA TRP A 44 -6.33 9.20 7.44
C TRP A 44 -5.77 10.36 6.62
N ILE A 45 -4.78 11.06 7.18
CA ILE A 45 -4.07 12.18 6.53
C ILE A 45 -2.57 12.00 6.72
N GLY A 46 -1.80 12.17 5.65
CA GLY A 46 -0.36 12.00 5.61
C GLY A 46 0.29 12.95 4.60
N GLU A 47 1.62 12.92 4.55
CA GLU A 47 2.41 13.66 3.55
C GLU A 47 3.06 12.68 2.58
N ALA A 48 2.94 12.93 1.28
CA ALA A 48 3.58 12.17 0.22
C ALA A 48 3.75 13.06 -1.02
N PHE A 49 4.78 12.81 -1.82
CA PHE A 49 5.09 13.58 -3.05
C PHE A 49 5.11 15.12 -2.85
N GLY A 50 5.55 15.58 -1.67
CA GLY A 50 5.55 17.01 -1.33
C GLY A 50 4.16 17.64 -1.16
N GLY A 51 3.10 16.82 -1.06
CA GLY A 51 1.72 17.23 -0.85
C GLY A 51 1.05 16.50 0.31
N THR A 52 -0.27 16.63 0.40
CA THR A 52 -1.10 15.98 1.41
C THR A 52 -1.88 14.83 0.78
N ALA A 53 -1.63 13.62 1.29
CA ALA A 53 -2.44 12.44 1.05
C ALA A 53 -3.60 12.41 2.06
N GLU A 54 -4.82 12.20 1.59
CA GLU A 54 -5.96 11.91 2.45
C GLU A 54 -6.69 10.67 1.94
N GLU A 55 -7.03 9.78 2.87
CA GLU A 55 -7.65 8.50 2.56
C GLU A 55 -8.76 8.21 3.57
N ILE A 56 -9.92 7.76 3.09
CA ILE A 56 -11.08 7.46 3.92
C ILE A 56 -11.54 6.04 3.61
N TRP A 57 -11.50 5.18 4.62
CA TRP A 57 -11.90 3.78 4.56
C TRP A 57 -13.19 3.55 5.35
N SER A 58 -14.15 2.83 4.74
CA SER A 58 -15.34 2.37 5.45
C SER A 58 -15.04 1.17 6.35
N ALA A 59 -15.93 0.93 7.33
CA ALA A 59 -16.03 -0.39 7.97
C ALA A 59 -16.31 -1.49 6.92
N PRO A 60 -16.03 -2.76 7.23
CA PRO A 60 -16.52 -3.89 6.45
C PRO A 60 -18.05 -3.84 6.32
N MET A 61 -18.57 -3.89 5.09
CA MET A 61 -19.99 -3.99 4.82
C MET A 61 -20.27 -4.84 3.58
N GLY A 62 -21.07 -5.90 3.74
CA GLY A 62 -21.27 -6.87 2.68
C GLY A 62 -19.98 -7.61 2.37
N ASN A 63 -19.52 -7.54 1.11
CA ASN A 63 -18.27 -8.16 0.68
C ASN A 63 -17.14 -7.14 0.43
N SER A 64 -17.22 -5.93 1.01
CA SER A 64 -16.24 -4.88 0.73
C SER A 64 -15.99 -3.93 1.91
N MET A 65 -14.76 -3.41 1.98
CA MET A 65 -14.42 -2.12 2.59
C MET A 65 -14.10 -1.16 1.46
N MET A 66 -14.85 -0.09 1.27
CA MET A 66 -14.60 0.90 0.22
C MET A 66 -13.66 1.99 0.71
N PHE A 67 -12.92 2.61 -0.21
CA PHE A 67 -12.14 3.79 0.09
C PHE A 67 -12.18 4.82 -1.02
N VAL A 68 -11.89 6.05 -0.62
CA VAL A 68 -11.53 7.15 -1.52
C VAL A 68 -10.24 7.77 -1.03
N PHE A 69 -9.41 8.18 -1.99
CA PHE A 69 -8.15 8.87 -1.75
C PHE A 69 -8.13 10.19 -2.53
N ARG A 70 -7.45 11.20 -1.99
CA ARG A 70 -7.00 12.36 -2.78
C ARG A 70 -5.57 12.74 -2.44
N MET A 71 -4.85 13.17 -3.47
CA MET A 71 -3.58 13.87 -3.34
C MET A 71 -3.77 15.36 -3.61
N VAL A 72 -3.31 16.21 -2.68
CA VAL A 72 -3.36 17.67 -2.81
C VAL A 72 -1.94 18.24 -2.85
N ASN A 73 -1.60 18.96 -3.91
CA ASN A 73 -0.36 19.72 -4.06
C ASN A 73 -0.70 21.20 -4.33
N ASP A 74 0.01 22.12 -3.67
CA ASP A 74 -0.15 23.58 -3.86
C ASP A 74 -1.62 24.06 -3.77
N GLY A 75 -2.39 23.47 -2.85
CA GLY A 75 -3.79 23.80 -2.60
C GLY A 75 -4.77 23.33 -3.69
N LYS A 76 -4.33 22.45 -4.62
CA LYS A 76 -5.16 21.87 -5.67
C LYS A 76 -5.08 20.35 -5.63
N VAL A 77 -6.14 19.70 -6.09
CA VAL A 77 -6.13 18.24 -6.24
C VAL A 77 -5.28 17.85 -7.44
N SER A 78 -4.32 16.97 -7.20
CA SER A 78 -3.49 16.34 -8.23
C SER A 78 -4.22 15.16 -8.84
N PHE A 79 -4.67 14.22 -8.01
CA PHE A 79 -5.44 13.05 -8.43
C PHE A 79 -6.28 12.48 -7.28
N TYR A 80 -7.21 11.59 -7.63
CA TYR A 80 -8.02 10.79 -6.74
C TYR A 80 -7.80 9.30 -6.99
N GLU A 81 -8.12 8.50 -5.99
CA GLU A 81 -8.39 7.07 -6.19
C GLU A 81 -9.78 6.76 -5.63
N SER A 82 -10.45 5.79 -6.25
CA SER A 82 -11.63 5.14 -5.70
C SER A 82 -11.40 3.65 -5.79
N GLY A 83 -11.61 2.95 -4.69
CA GLY A 83 -11.32 1.53 -4.65
C GLY A 83 -11.95 0.83 -3.46
N HIS A 84 -11.50 -0.39 -3.24
CA HIS A 84 -11.97 -1.24 -2.17
C HIS A 84 -10.98 -2.36 -1.84
N ILE A 85 -11.08 -2.88 -0.62
CA ILE A 85 -10.72 -4.26 -0.32
C ILE A 85 -12.00 -5.09 -0.46
N GLN A 86 -12.00 -6.10 -1.31
CA GLN A 86 -13.13 -7.02 -1.53
C GLN A 86 -12.84 -8.40 -0.96
N GLN A 87 -13.87 -9.05 -0.43
CA GLN A 87 -13.87 -10.50 -0.29
C GLN A 87 -13.94 -11.14 -1.68
N LEU A 88 -12.96 -11.99 -2.01
CA LEU A 88 -12.88 -12.78 -3.24
C LEU A 88 -12.66 -14.24 -2.86
N ASP A 89 -13.69 -15.07 -3.05
CA ASP A 89 -13.73 -16.46 -2.59
C ASP A 89 -13.36 -16.58 -1.10
N ASP A 90 -12.32 -17.32 -0.75
CA ASP A 90 -11.81 -17.50 0.61
C ASP A 90 -10.65 -16.55 0.97
N SER A 91 -10.42 -15.52 0.16
CA SER A 91 -9.36 -14.50 0.32
C SER A 91 -9.91 -13.07 0.15
N ILE A 92 -9.00 -12.09 0.12
CA ILE A 92 -9.30 -10.69 -0.16
C ILE A 92 -8.39 -10.15 -1.27
N ILE A 93 -8.88 -9.13 -1.99
CA ILE A 93 -8.14 -8.38 -3.01
C ILE A 93 -8.32 -6.88 -2.76
N LEU A 94 -7.28 -6.08 -3.00
CA LEU A 94 -7.42 -4.64 -3.07
C LEU A 94 -7.48 -4.23 -4.54
N GLN A 95 -8.50 -3.46 -4.91
CA GLN A 95 -8.69 -2.96 -6.27
C GLN A 95 -8.97 -1.45 -6.24
N LEU A 96 -8.44 -0.73 -7.21
CA LEU A 96 -8.68 0.71 -7.34
C LEU A 96 -8.64 1.17 -8.80
N LYS A 97 -9.15 2.38 -9.01
CA LYS A 97 -8.93 3.18 -10.21
C LYS A 97 -8.42 4.56 -9.82
N HIS A 98 -7.60 5.14 -10.68
CA HIS A 98 -7.11 6.49 -10.55
C HIS A 98 -7.93 7.46 -11.40
N PHE A 99 -8.05 8.69 -10.92
CA PHE A 99 -8.69 9.77 -11.64
C PHE A 99 -7.91 11.06 -11.50
N ASP A 100 -7.84 11.87 -12.56
CA ASP A 100 -7.33 13.23 -12.45
C ASP A 100 -8.23 14.11 -11.57
N GLY A 101 -7.79 15.34 -11.26
CA GLY A 101 -8.58 16.30 -10.47
C GLY A 101 -9.96 16.67 -11.04
N ASN A 102 -10.27 16.29 -12.28
CA ASN A 102 -11.57 16.49 -12.95
C ASN A 102 -12.34 15.18 -13.17
N LEU A 103 -11.95 14.10 -12.48
CA LEU A 103 -12.57 12.77 -12.54
C LEU A 103 -12.45 12.07 -13.89
N LYS A 104 -11.39 12.34 -14.67
CA LYS A 104 -11.05 11.51 -15.83
C LYS A 104 -10.20 10.33 -15.38
N GLY A 105 -10.67 9.11 -15.66
CA GLY A 105 -9.99 7.88 -15.31
C GLY A 105 -8.67 7.70 -16.07
N TRP A 106 -7.69 7.07 -15.43
CA TRP A 106 -6.43 6.69 -16.07
C TRP A 106 -6.51 5.31 -16.72
N GLU A 107 -7.14 4.36 -16.03
CA GLU A 107 -7.41 3.02 -16.55
C GLU A 107 -8.55 3.05 -17.56
N GLU A 108 -8.54 2.08 -18.47
CA GLU A 108 -9.67 1.86 -19.38
C GLU A 108 -10.96 1.55 -18.60
N LYS A 109 -12.10 1.75 -19.25
CA LYS A 109 -13.42 1.68 -18.61
C LYS A 109 -13.61 0.43 -17.76
N ASP A 110 -13.24 -0.73 -18.30
CA ASP A 110 -13.47 -2.04 -17.69
C ASP A 110 -12.22 -2.60 -16.97
N GLU A 111 -11.17 -1.79 -16.78
CA GLU A 111 -9.91 -2.20 -16.14
C GLU A 111 -9.72 -1.58 -14.75
N THR A 112 -9.04 -2.28 -13.85
CA THR A 112 -8.68 -1.83 -12.50
C THR A 112 -7.22 -2.14 -12.23
N VAL A 113 -6.64 -1.42 -11.27
CA VAL A 113 -5.37 -1.84 -10.67
C VAL A 113 -5.69 -2.82 -9.55
N ASP A 114 -5.11 -4.01 -9.64
CA ASP A 114 -5.42 -5.15 -8.79
C ASP A 114 -4.19 -5.56 -7.96
N PHE A 115 -4.34 -5.56 -6.65
CA PHE A 115 -3.30 -5.96 -5.70
C PHE A 115 -3.74 -7.24 -4.99
N LYS A 116 -3.15 -8.37 -5.36
CA LYS A 116 -3.46 -9.66 -4.74
C LYS A 116 -2.88 -9.73 -3.33
N LEU A 117 -3.59 -10.39 -2.42
CA LEU A 117 -3.06 -10.64 -1.09
C LEU A 117 -1.84 -11.58 -1.16
N VAL A 118 -0.75 -11.19 -0.51
CA VAL A 118 0.50 -11.95 -0.39
C VAL A 118 0.63 -12.58 1.00
N LYS A 119 0.34 -11.80 2.06
CA LYS A 119 0.55 -12.23 3.44
C LYS A 119 -0.29 -11.40 4.42
N LEU A 120 -0.69 -12.02 5.52
CA LEU A 120 -1.27 -11.36 6.70
C LEU A 120 -0.40 -11.57 7.94
N GLU A 121 -0.32 -10.54 8.76
CA GLU A 121 0.24 -10.52 10.11
C GLU A 121 -0.72 -9.76 11.04
N PRO A 122 -0.65 -9.92 12.37
CA PRO A 122 -1.62 -9.34 13.30
C PRO A 122 -1.84 -7.82 13.18
N ASN A 123 -0.84 -7.07 12.74
CA ASN A 123 -0.88 -5.62 12.58
C ASN A 123 -0.50 -5.16 11.17
N LYS A 124 -0.46 -6.06 10.19
CA LYS A 124 0.09 -5.75 8.86
C LYS A 124 -0.50 -6.62 7.77
N VAL A 125 -0.85 -6.01 6.65
CA VAL A 125 -1.34 -6.70 5.46
C VAL A 125 -0.42 -6.38 4.28
N TYR A 126 -0.06 -7.41 3.54
CA TYR A 126 0.77 -7.31 2.35
C TYR A 126 -0.07 -7.71 1.15
N PHE A 127 -0.32 -6.76 0.26
CA PHE A 127 -0.74 -7.00 -1.11
C PHE A 127 0.47 -6.88 -2.05
N GLU A 128 0.35 -7.32 -3.30
CA GLU A 128 1.45 -7.24 -4.28
C GLU A 128 1.92 -5.81 -4.48
N GLY A 129 3.14 -5.47 -4.06
CA GLY A 129 3.67 -4.11 -4.17
C GLY A 129 3.01 -3.09 -3.24
N LEU A 130 2.12 -3.48 -2.31
CA LEU A 130 1.49 -2.58 -1.36
C LEU A 130 1.44 -3.20 0.03
N THR A 131 1.80 -2.45 1.06
CA THR A 131 1.79 -2.96 2.44
C THR A 131 1.24 -1.92 3.39
N MET A 132 0.22 -2.30 4.16
CA MET A 132 -0.36 -1.44 5.20
C MET A 132 -0.01 -2.00 6.57
N GLU A 133 0.49 -1.16 7.46
CA GLU A 133 0.92 -1.53 8.80
C GLU A 133 0.26 -0.62 9.84
N ARG A 134 -0.48 -1.22 10.76
CA ARG A 134 -0.98 -0.56 11.97
C ARG A 134 0.17 -0.32 12.92
N ILE A 135 0.46 0.95 13.17
CA ILE A 135 1.47 1.38 14.15
C ILE A 135 0.82 1.50 15.53
N ASN A 136 -0.35 2.15 15.59
CA ASN A 136 -1.23 2.22 16.76
C ASN A 136 -2.65 2.63 16.29
N ASP A 137 -3.54 2.97 17.22
CA ASP A 137 -4.93 3.31 16.90
C ASP A 137 -5.09 4.55 16.02
N ASP A 138 -4.11 5.46 16.05
CA ASP A 138 -4.14 6.75 15.36
C ASP A 138 -3.07 6.88 14.27
N GLN A 139 -2.31 5.82 13.99
CA GLN A 139 -1.22 5.84 13.02
C GLN A 139 -1.15 4.56 12.18
N MET A 140 -1.02 4.75 10.87
CA MET A 140 -0.85 3.69 9.88
C MET A 140 0.26 4.07 8.91
N ASN A 141 1.11 3.12 8.54
CA ASN A 141 2.05 3.30 7.44
C ASN A 141 1.57 2.50 6.25
N VAL A 142 1.58 3.11 5.07
CA VAL A 142 1.35 2.42 3.79
C VAL A 142 2.59 2.56 2.94
N HIS A 143 3.16 1.44 2.52
CA HIS A 143 4.28 1.38 1.60
C HIS A 143 3.76 0.94 0.23
N VAL A 144 4.08 1.68 -0.82
CA VAL A 144 3.65 1.37 -2.19
C VAL A 144 4.89 1.32 -3.09
N LEU A 145 5.02 0.23 -3.83
CA LEU A 145 6.03 0.05 -4.86
C LEU A 145 5.53 0.69 -6.15
N ILE A 146 6.23 1.73 -6.60
CA ILE A 146 5.90 2.49 -7.81
C ILE A 146 6.97 2.21 -8.86
N GLU A 147 6.51 1.95 -10.07
CA GLU A 147 7.38 1.84 -11.24
C GLU A 147 7.17 3.04 -12.16
N GLU A 148 8.20 3.85 -12.36
CA GLU A 148 8.17 4.99 -13.26
C GLU A 148 9.46 5.04 -14.09
N GLY A 149 9.32 5.06 -15.42
CA GLY A 149 10.46 5.19 -16.33
C GLY A 149 11.50 4.06 -16.23
N GLY A 150 11.09 2.85 -15.81
CA GLY A 150 11.98 1.71 -15.60
C GLY A 150 12.75 1.72 -14.28
N ASN A 151 12.47 2.70 -13.40
CA ASN A 151 12.93 2.69 -12.02
C ASN A 151 11.79 2.23 -11.11
N THR A 152 12.14 1.43 -10.11
CA THR A 152 11.22 1.03 -9.05
C THR A 152 11.61 1.73 -7.75
N GLU A 153 10.65 2.40 -7.13
CA GLU A 153 10.81 3.08 -5.85
C GLU A 153 9.70 2.68 -4.89
N GLU A 154 10.02 2.52 -3.60
CA GLU A 154 9.01 2.30 -2.58
C GLU A 154 8.74 3.61 -1.86
N ILE A 155 7.48 4.07 -1.90
CA ILE A 155 7.03 5.30 -1.26
C ILE A 155 6.27 4.97 0.01
N LEU A 156 6.63 5.67 1.09
CA LEU A 156 5.94 5.61 2.39
C LEU A 156 4.91 6.75 2.49
N PHE A 157 3.68 6.37 2.79
CA PHE A 157 2.60 7.22 3.29
C PHE A 157 2.47 6.99 4.79
N ALA A 158 3.03 7.91 5.59
CA ALA A 158 2.93 7.88 7.04
C ALA A 158 1.67 8.62 7.49
N TYR A 159 0.58 7.88 7.68
CA TYR A 159 -0.73 8.43 8.01
C TYR A 159 -0.94 8.64 9.51
N LYS A 160 -1.72 9.68 9.81
CA LYS A 160 -2.35 9.93 11.11
C LYS A 160 -3.86 9.98 10.94
N ARG A 161 -4.58 9.46 11.93
CA ARG A 161 -6.04 9.56 11.96
C ARG A 161 -6.46 11.03 12.06
N ALA A 162 -7.36 11.45 11.18
CA ALA A 162 -8.01 12.75 11.26
C ALA A 162 -8.92 12.80 12.49
N LYS A 163 -8.93 13.93 13.18
CA LYS A 163 -9.72 14.16 14.40
C LYS A 163 -10.93 15.04 14.12
#